data_AF-A0A8H7FKC8-F1
#
_entry.id   AF-A0A8H7FKC8-F1
#
_cell.length_a   1.000
_cell.length_b   1.000
_cell.length_c   1.000
_cell.angle_alpha   90.00
_cell.angle_beta   90.00
_cell.angle_gamma   90.00
#
_symmetry.space_group_name_H-M   'P 1'
#
loop_
_entity.id
_entity.type
_entity.pdbx_description
1 polymer ?
#
loop_
_entity_poly.entity_id
_entity_poly.type
_entity_poly.pdbx_seq_one_letter_code
_entity_poly.pdbx_strand_id
1 'polypeptide(L)'
;MRALFWLNAAVSTTSFVANAVSTSASIDDLKIISNYWGQITPYHDNSPDYFGVEQVGLPDGCGIEQVHVLHRHAQRYPTSYIEDGGFMETFAAKLVNFTTAHPDATFTGPLDFLNTWSYELGQGPLEGTLTAPGSVTEFTSGVRFWNQYGRLLYNATAGQPRYNASLVGNTKPVLRTTSQTRILQSAQYWATGFFGFNSSDNYDLFVIPEGGVENNTLASYDSCKNDGNASVYYLGDYAAINYIPHYLQPAQRRLASYMPEGFDLNVNDTYGIQEICAYEVAAFGTSDFCSLFTLAEWEGFEYSTDLAYYGDYIRESCGPGIGYVQELLARLMNQTIPVSNSSVNSTLDSDPTTFPLGQPFYLD
;
A
#
# COMPACT_ATOMS: atom_id res chain seq x y z
N MET A 1 38.28 6.91 61.36
CA MET A 1 38.97 6.52 60.11
C MET A 1 38.13 5.51 59.36
N ARG A 2 37.35 5.96 58.38
CA ARG A 2 36.71 5.10 57.38
C ARG A 2 36.80 5.84 56.05
N ALA A 3 37.58 5.27 55.13
CA ALA A 3 37.84 5.80 53.81
C ALA A 3 36.64 5.53 52.90
N LEU A 4 36.20 6.56 52.17
CA LEU A 4 35.25 6.41 51.06
C LEU A 4 36.00 5.79 49.86
N PHE A 5 35.54 4.62 49.42
CA PHE A 5 35.87 4.08 48.11
C PHE A 5 34.88 4.65 47.08
N TRP A 6 35.41 5.39 46.12
CA TRP A 6 34.68 5.76 44.90
C TRP A 6 34.66 4.56 43.95
N LEU A 7 33.50 3.95 43.74
CA LEU A 7 33.28 3.04 42.63
C LEU A 7 32.91 3.87 41.40
N ASN A 8 33.83 3.93 40.43
CA ASN A 8 33.49 4.34 39.06
C ASN A 8 32.64 3.23 38.43
N ALA A 9 31.34 3.44 38.34
CA ALA A 9 30.48 2.64 37.49
C ALA A 9 30.73 3.06 36.03
N ALA A 10 31.52 2.26 35.31
CA ALA A 10 31.61 2.35 33.86
C ALA A 10 30.24 2.01 33.29
N VAL A 11 29.56 3.01 32.74
CA VAL A 11 28.37 2.82 31.90
C VAL A 11 28.84 2.08 30.65
N SER A 12 28.58 0.78 30.59
CA SER A 12 28.72 0.01 29.37
C SER A 12 27.67 0.52 28.40
N THR A 13 28.10 1.38 27.48
CA THR A 13 27.38 1.64 26.24
C THR A 13 27.39 0.35 25.44
N THR A 14 26.37 -0.49 25.62
CA THR A 14 26.01 -1.49 24.61
C THR A 14 25.52 -0.73 23.40
N SER A 15 26.47 -0.32 22.57
CA SER A 15 26.19 0.06 21.19
C SER A 15 25.49 -1.13 20.55
N PHE A 16 24.23 -0.96 20.18
CA PHE A 16 23.61 -1.75 19.13
C PHE A 16 24.37 -1.42 17.85
N VAL A 17 25.53 -2.06 17.67
CA VAL A 17 26.11 -2.24 16.36
C VAL A 17 25.15 -3.19 15.68
N ALA A 18 24.30 -2.64 14.81
CA ALA A 18 23.67 -3.42 13.77
C ALA A 18 24.81 -4.17 13.06
N ASN A 19 24.93 -5.47 13.35
CA ASN A 19 25.62 -6.34 12.43
C ASN A 19 24.74 -6.29 11.17
N ALA A 20 25.12 -5.42 10.23
CA ALA A 20 24.77 -5.58 8.85
C ALA A 20 25.38 -6.93 8.44
N VAL A 21 24.60 -7.99 8.64
CA VAL A 21 24.90 -9.25 8.01
C VAL A 21 24.56 -9.01 6.55
N SER A 22 25.57 -8.55 5.81
CA SER A 22 25.71 -8.88 4.41
C SER A 22 25.77 -10.40 4.31
N THR A 23 24.63 -11.08 4.47
CA THR A 23 24.53 -12.48 4.10
C THR A 23 24.58 -12.48 2.58
N SER A 24 25.71 -12.89 2.02
CA SER A 24 25.83 -13.18 0.59
C SER A 24 24.92 -14.34 0.14
N ALA A 25 24.22 -15.00 1.06
CA ALA A 25 23.26 -16.05 0.80
C ALA A 25 21.87 -15.45 0.54
N SER A 26 21.12 -16.06 -0.38
CA SER A 26 19.72 -15.70 -0.57
C SER A 26 18.88 -16.03 0.65
N ILE A 27 17.78 -15.30 0.82
CA ILE A 27 16.84 -15.45 1.93
C ILE A 27 15.46 -15.83 1.37
N ASP A 28 14.81 -16.80 2.02
CA ASP A 28 13.51 -17.34 1.61
C ASP A 28 12.45 -17.24 2.72
N ASP A 29 12.74 -16.47 3.78
CA ASP A 29 11.75 -16.23 4.83
C ASP A 29 10.80 -15.10 4.40
N LEU A 30 9.62 -15.47 3.90
CA LEU A 30 8.57 -14.54 3.51
C LEU A 30 8.23 -13.52 4.61
N LYS A 31 8.31 -13.89 5.90
CA LYS A 31 8.02 -12.96 6.99
C LYS A 31 9.04 -11.85 7.13
N ILE A 32 10.27 -12.08 6.66
CA ILE A 32 11.35 -11.10 6.65
C ILE A 32 11.25 -10.29 5.37
N ILE A 33 11.29 -10.96 4.21
CA ILE A 33 11.39 -10.26 2.92
C ILE A 33 10.14 -9.45 2.57
N SER A 34 8.96 -9.83 3.08
CA SER A 34 7.72 -9.10 2.79
C SER A 34 7.71 -7.67 3.32
N ASN A 35 8.56 -7.35 4.31
CA ASN A 35 8.68 -5.98 4.83
C ASN A 35 9.46 -5.06 3.90
N TYR A 36 10.07 -5.61 2.84
CA TYR A 36 10.91 -4.89 1.90
C TYR A 36 10.28 -4.81 0.51
N TRP A 37 8.96 -4.93 0.40
CA TRP A 37 8.24 -4.85 -0.88
C TRP A 37 7.59 -3.49 -1.13
N GLY A 38 7.98 -2.47 -0.39
CA GLY A 38 7.48 -1.11 -0.58
C GLY A 38 5.96 -1.03 -0.50
N GLN A 39 5.35 -0.43 -1.52
CA GLN A 39 3.90 -0.30 -1.67
C GLN A 39 3.15 -1.63 -1.88
N ILE A 40 3.84 -2.73 -2.19
CA ILE A 40 3.25 -4.05 -2.44
C ILE A 40 3.19 -4.87 -1.12
N THR A 41 3.93 -4.45 -0.11
CA THR A 41 3.94 -5.05 1.24
C THR A 41 2.51 -5.28 1.74
N PRO A 42 2.11 -6.53 2.04
CA PRO A 42 0.82 -6.81 2.65
C PRO A 42 0.62 -5.99 3.94
N TYR A 43 -0.59 -5.45 4.12
CA TYR A 43 -0.90 -4.61 5.27
C TYR A 43 -0.57 -5.32 6.58
N HIS A 44 0.17 -4.61 7.42
CA HIS A 44 0.39 -4.96 8.81
C HIS A 44 0.49 -3.67 9.62
N ASP A 45 0.05 -3.74 10.87
CA ASP A 45 0.22 -2.63 11.80
C ASP A 45 1.69 -2.54 12.19
N ASN A 46 2.23 -1.31 12.27
CA ASN A 46 3.47 -1.09 13.00
C ASN A 46 3.29 -1.55 14.46
N SER A 47 4.39 -1.96 15.09
CA SER A 47 4.36 -2.24 16.52
C SER A 47 3.83 -1.00 17.28
N PRO A 48 2.98 -1.16 18.31
CA PRO A 48 2.44 -0.02 19.03
C PRO A 48 3.48 0.96 19.58
N ASP A 49 4.68 0.47 19.88
CA ASP A 49 5.82 1.23 20.40
C ASP A 49 6.81 1.69 19.32
N TYR A 50 6.49 1.53 18.02
CA TYR A 50 7.40 1.80 16.91
C TYR A 50 7.96 3.23 16.92
N PHE A 51 7.14 4.21 17.28
CA PHE A 51 7.54 5.62 17.41
C PHE A 51 7.95 6.02 18.84
N GLY A 52 8.22 5.05 19.73
CA GLY A 52 8.61 5.29 21.11
C GLY A 52 7.47 5.76 22.02
N VAL A 53 6.21 5.49 21.66
CA VAL A 53 5.04 5.82 22.48
C VAL A 53 4.87 4.78 23.58
N GLU A 54 4.83 5.22 24.84
CA GLU A 54 4.75 4.33 26.01
C GLU A 54 3.35 3.73 26.25
N GLN A 55 2.30 4.42 25.81
CA GLN A 55 0.91 4.00 25.98
C GLN A 55 0.13 4.20 24.69
N VAL A 56 -0.48 3.13 24.19
CA VAL A 56 -1.37 3.14 23.03
C VAL A 56 -2.81 2.88 23.44
N GLY A 57 -3.75 3.45 22.66
CA GLY A 57 -5.18 3.33 22.92
C GLY A 57 -5.79 4.60 23.50
N LEU A 58 -7.05 4.50 23.90
CA LEU A 58 -7.81 5.61 24.47
C LEU A 58 -7.39 5.84 25.93
N PRO A 59 -6.87 7.02 26.31
CA PRO A 59 -6.49 7.28 27.69
C PRO A 59 -7.69 7.25 28.66
N ASP A 60 -7.43 6.87 29.91
CA ASP A 60 -8.45 6.85 30.95
C ASP A 60 -9.13 8.22 31.12
N GLY A 61 -10.46 8.22 31.08
CA GLY A 61 -11.26 9.45 31.17
C GLY A 61 -11.44 10.22 29.85
N CYS A 62 -10.85 9.76 28.75
CA CYS A 62 -11.12 10.29 27.41
C CYS A 62 -12.25 9.52 26.71
N GLY A 63 -12.97 10.22 25.84
CA GLY A 63 -13.93 9.65 24.89
C GLY A 63 -13.47 9.94 23.45
N ILE A 64 -14.08 9.23 22.49
CA ILE A 64 -13.85 9.48 21.07
C ILE A 64 -15.05 10.24 20.52
N GLU A 65 -14.82 11.43 19.97
CA GLU A 65 -15.87 12.25 19.37
C GLU A 65 -16.02 11.99 17.87
N GLN A 66 -14.90 11.78 17.18
CA GLN A 66 -14.85 11.62 15.73
C GLN A 66 -13.64 10.76 15.34
N VAL A 67 -13.80 9.90 14.33
CA VAL A 67 -12.68 9.18 13.70
C VAL A 67 -12.70 9.38 12.19
N HIS A 68 -11.56 9.74 11.61
CA HIS A 68 -11.39 9.88 10.17
C HIS A 68 -10.46 8.78 9.67
N VAL A 69 -10.90 8.03 8.68
CA VAL A 69 -10.14 6.97 8.03
C VAL A 69 -9.94 7.38 6.58
N LEU A 70 -8.69 7.60 6.20
CA LEU A 70 -8.27 7.63 4.80
C LEU A 70 -7.67 6.27 4.48
N HIS A 71 -8.33 5.48 3.63
CA HIS A 71 -7.97 4.09 3.41
C HIS A 71 -7.51 3.86 1.96
N ARG A 72 -6.29 3.33 1.77
CA ARG A 72 -5.87 2.83 0.46
C ARG A 72 -6.65 1.57 0.13
N HIS A 73 -6.79 1.24 -1.16
CA HIS A 73 -7.14 -0.12 -1.55
C HIS A 73 -6.11 -1.13 -1.03
N ALA A 74 -6.54 -2.37 -0.76
CA ALA A 74 -5.65 -3.46 -0.37
C ALA A 74 -4.97 -4.15 -1.56
N GLN A 75 -4.52 -5.41 -1.36
CA GLN A 75 -3.75 -6.19 -2.34
C GLN A 75 -4.49 -6.33 -3.66
N ARG A 76 -3.80 -6.03 -4.76
CA ARG A 76 -4.32 -6.00 -6.12
C ARG A 76 -3.37 -6.73 -7.08
N TYR A 77 -3.86 -7.04 -8.27
CA TYR A 77 -2.99 -7.39 -9.39
C TYR A 77 -2.17 -6.17 -9.85
N PRO A 78 -1.01 -6.37 -10.51
CA PRO A 78 -0.19 -5.29 -11.04
C PRO A 78 -0.94 -4.51 -12.13
N THR A 79 -0.46 -3.30 -12.39
CA THR A 79 -0.84 -2.49 -13.58
C THR A 79 0.28 -2.53 -14.61
N SER A 80 0.00 -2.10 -15.83
CA SER A 80 0.97 -2.02 -16.93
C SER A 80 1.96 -0.85 -16.82
N TYR A 81 1.90 -0.05 -15.75
CA TYR A 81 2.92 0.98 -15.47
C TYR A 81 4.28 0.34 -15.23
N ILE A 82 5.34 1.01 -15.66
CA ILE A 82 6.71 0.47 -15.70
C ILE A 82 7.17 -0.07 -14.34
N GLU A 83 7.00 0.71 -13.27
CA GLU A 83 7.46 0.39 -11.90
C GLU A 83 6.42 -0.40 -11.06
N ASP A 84 5.41 -0.95 -11.72
CA ASP A 84 4.35 -1.71 -11.06
C ASP A 84 4.11 -3.08 -11.70
N GLY A 85 4.21 -3.19 -13.03
CA GLY A 85 4.06 -4.46 -13.74
C GLY A 85 4.66 -4.49 -15.15
N GLY A 86 5.04 -3.33 -15.71
CA GLY A 86 5.62 -3.27 -17.05
C GLY A 86 6.94 -4.04 -17.17
N PHE A 87 7.79 -4.03 -16.15
CA PHE A 87 9.01 -4.85 -16.15
C PHE A 87 8.72 -6.35 -16.03
N MET A 88 7.71 -6.72 -15.22
CA MET A 88 7.23 -8.11 -15.09
C MET A 88 6.72 -8.66 -16.43
N GLU A 89 5.85 -7.90 -17.10
CA GLU A 89 5.28 -8.27 -18.39
C GLU A 89 6.37 -8.40 -19.47
N THR A 90 7.35 -7.49 -19.45
CA THR A 90 8.49 -7.54 -20.38
C THR A 90 9.33 -8.81 -20.18
N PHE A 91 9.63 -9.16 -18.92
CA PHE A 91 10.35 -10.39 -18.60
C PHE A 91 9.55 -11.64 -19.00
N ALA A 92 8.26 -11.69 -18.66
CA ALA A 92 7.38 -12.81 -18.99
C ALA A 92 7.27 -13.01 -20.51
N ALA A 93 7.09 -11.93 -21.27
CA ALA A 93 7.07 -11.98 -22.73
C ALA A 93 8.41 -12.46 -23.31
N LYS A 94 9.54 -12.00 -22.75
CA LYS A 94 10.88 -12.46 -23.16
C LYS A 94 11.04 -13.96 -22.89
N LEU A 95 10.59 -14.45 -21.74
CA LEU A 95 10.63 -15.87 -21.37
C LEU A 95 9.84 -16.74 -22.36
N VAL A 96 8.60 -16.36 -22.65
CA VAL A 96 7.73 -17.09 -23.59
C VAL A 96 8.31 -17.08 -25.00
N ASN A 97 8.77 -15.93 -25.49
CA ASN A 97 9.37 -15.82 -26.83
C ASN A 97 10.62 -16.69 -26.96
N PHE A 98 11.49 -16.69 -25.95
CA PHE A 98 12.71 -17.46 -25.98
C PHE A 98 12.45 -18.96 -25.96
N THR A 99 11.61 -19.44 -25.05
CA THR A 99 11.27 -20.87 -24.92
C THR A 99 10.50 -21.42 -26.13
N THR A 100 9.68 -20.58 -26.77
CA THR A 100 9.02 -20.93 -28.04
C THR A 100 10.03 -21.08 -29.18
N ALA A 101 11.02 -20.19 -29.25
CA ALA A 101 12.06 -20.23 -30.29
C ALA A 101 13.13 -21.32 -30.06
N HIS A 102 13.35 -21.70 -28.80
CA HIS A 102 14.37 -22.67 -28.38
C HIS A 102 13.75 -23.75 -27.48
N PRO A 103 12.95 -24.68 -28.05
CA PRO A 103 12.21 -25.68 -27.27
C PRO A 103 13.11 -26.66 -26.49
N ASP A 104 14.38 -26.79 -26.90
CA ASP A 104 15.37 -27.64 -26.24
C ASP A 104 16.18 -26.88 -25.17
N ALA A 105 16.00 -25.57 -25.02
CA ALA A 105 16.65 -24.79 -23.97
C ALA A 105 16.02 -25.10 -22.61
N THR A 106 16.85 -25.19 -21.57
CA THR A 106 16.39 -25.54 -20.22
C THR A 106 17.01 -24.58 -19.21
N PHE A 107 16.19 -24.05 -18.31
CA PHE A 107 16.67 -23.28 -17.16
C PHE A 107 17.18 -24.24 -16.09
N THR A 108 18.23 -23.86 -15.36
CA THR A 108 18.89 -24.78 -14.41
C THR A 108 19.16 -24.12 -13.07
N GLY A 109 19.53 -24.93 -12.08
CA GLY A 109 19.88 -24.45 -10.75
C GLY A 109 18.68 -23.76 -10.07
N PRO A 110 18.85 -22.55 -9.49
CA PRO A 110 17.76 -21.84 -8.82
C PRO A 110 16.66 -21.38 -9.78
N LEU A 111 16.87 -21.44 -11.11
CA LEU A 111 15.89 -21.03 -12.11
C LEU A 111 15.16 -22.21 -12.78
N ASP A 112 15.37 -23.45 -12.32
CA ASP A 112 14.77 -24.65 -12.91
C ASP A 112 13.23 -24.61 -12.95
N PHE A 113 12.60 -23.94 -11.99
CA PHE A 113 11.15 -23.76 -11.95
C PHE A 113 10.60 -23.00 -13.17
N LEU A 114 11.42 -22.17 -13.85
CA LEU A 114 11.02 -21.45 -15.07
C LEU A 114 10.69 -22.38 -16.24
N ASN A 115 11.11 -23.64 -16.20
CA ASN A 115 10.74 -24.63 -17.22
C ASN A 115 9.24 -24.99 -17.18
N THR A 116 8.57 -24.76 -16.04
CA THR A 116 7.14 -25.07 -15.85
C THR A 116 6.32 -23.86 -15.41
N TRP A 117 6.97 -22.76 -15.04
CA TRP A 117 6.29 -21.54 -14.62
C TRP A 117 5.57 -20.88 -15.79
N SER A 118 4.38 -20.33 -15.50
CA SER A 118 3.61 -19.47 -16.39
C SER A 118 3.23 -18.20 -15.66
N TYR A 119 3.13 -17.09 -16.40
CA TYR A 119 2.71 -15.82 -15.83
C TYR A 119 1.19 -15.85 -15.58
N GLU A 120 0.80 -15.97 -14.32
CA GLU A 120 -0.61 -16.07 -13.89
C GLU A 120 -1.16 -14.78 -13.27
N LEU A 121 -0.32 -13.76 -13.07
CA LEU A 121 -0.75 -12.49 -12.51
C LEU A 121 -1.73 -11.79 -13.47
N GLY A 122 -2.81 -11.25 -12.92
CA GLY A 122 -3.96 -10.77 -13.68
C GLY A 122 -3.60 -9.76 -14.77
N GLN A 123 -3.86 -10.13 -16.03
CA GLN A 123 -3.71 -9.27 -17.20
C GLN A 123 -5.07 -8.85 -17.77
N GLY A 124 -5.07 -7.82 -18.62
CA GLY A 124 -6.25 -7.37 -19.35
C GLY A 124 -7.39 -6.99 -18.38
N PRO A 125 -8.56 -7.67 -18.41
CA PRO A 125 -9.67 -7.32 -17.51
C PRO A 125 -9.37 -7.44 -16.01
N LEU A 126 -8.32 -8.17 -15.62
CA LEU A 126 -7.91 -8.35 -14.23
C LEU A 126 -6.81 -7.37 -13.81
N GLU A 127 -6.24 -6.60 -14.75
CA GLU A 127 -5.18 -5.63 -14.47
C GLU A 127 -5.62 -4.64 -13.39
N GLY A 128 -4.79 -4.44 -12.36
CA GLY A 128 -5.08 -3.51 -11.28
C GLY A 128 -6.31 -3.84 -10.43
N THR A 129 -6.96 -5.00 -10.61
CA THR A 129 -8.15 -5.38 -9.84
C THR A 129 -7.79 -5.89 -8.45
N LEU A 130 -8.72 -5.76 -7.49
CA LEU A 130 -8.52 -6.22 -6.13
C LEU A 130 -8.45 -7.75 -6.10
N THR A 131 -7.45 -8.29 -5.42
CA THR A 131 -7.29 -9.75 -5.25
C THR A 131 -8.20 -10.27 -4.13
N ALA A 132 -8.37 -11.60 -4.06
CA ALA A 132 -9.11 -12.21 -2.96
C ALA A 132 -8.46 -11.94 -1.57
N PRO A 133 -7.12 -12.05 -1.39
CA PRO A 133 -6.46 -11.57 -0.18
C PRO A 133 -6.74 -10.09 0.12
N GLY A 134 -6.75 -9.23 -0.90
CA GLY A 134 -7.15 -7.82 -0.79
C GLY A 134 -8.53 -7.62 -0.17
N SER A 135 -9.50 -8.39 -0.65
CA SER A 135 -10.87 -8.36 -0.13
C SER A 135 -10.94 -8.76 1.36
N VAL A 136 -10.13 -9.75 1.77
CA VAL A 136 -10.03 -10.19 3.17
C VAL A 136 -9.41 -9.10 4.05
N THR A 137 -8.37 -8.42 3.58
CA THR A 137 -7.72 -7.30 4.29
C THR A 137 -8.74 -6.19 4.58
N GLU A 138 -9.50 -5.77 3.58
CA GLU A 138 -10.50 -4.70 3.71
C GLU A 138 -11.65 -5.07 4.63
N PHE A 139 -12.21 -6.27 4.45
CA PHE A 139 -13.23 -6.78 5.35
C PHE A 139 -12.74 -6.82 6.81
N THR A 140 -11.51 -7.28 7.01
CA THR A 140 -10.89 -7.33 8.34
C THR A 140 -10.67 -5.93 8.90
N SER A 141 -10.29 -4.95 8.09
CA SER A 141 -10.15 -3.54 8.47
C SER A 141 -11.47 -2.97 8.98
N GLY A 142 -12.59 -3.20 8.29
CA GLY A 142 -13.92 -2.77 8.74
C GLY A 142 -14.34 -3.41 10.08
N VAL A 143 -14.07 -4.71 10.26
CA VAL A 143 -14.32 -5.42 11.53
C VAL A 143 -13.46 -4.86 12.66
N ARG A 144 -12.17 -4.58 12.39
CA ARG A 144 -11.27 -3.98 13.37
C ARG A 144 -11.73 -2.58 13.77
N PHE A 145 -12.13 -1.75 12.80
CA PHE A 145 -12.66 -0.43 13.05
C PHE A 145 -13.89 -0.46 13.95
N TRP A 146 -14.83 -1.40 13.71
CA TRP A 146 -15.97 -1.59 14.62
C TRP A 146 -15.49 -1.86 16.05
N ASN A 147 -14.57 -2.80 16.23
CA ASN A 147 -14.11 -3.21 17.56
C ASN A 147 -13.32 -2.10 18.29
N GLN A 148 -12.50 -1.35 17.57
CA GLN A 148 -11.63 -0.33 18.15
C GLN A 148 -12.34 1.01 18.38
N TYR A 149 -13.22 1.40 17.46
CA TYR A 149 -13.83 2.74 17.45
C TYR A 149 -15.35 2.69 17.41
N GLY A 150 -15.93 1.88 16.51
CA GLY A 150 -17.38 1.86 16.27
C GLY A 150 -18.21 1.55 17.52
N ARG A 151 -17.74 0.63 18.36
CA ARG A 151 -18.41 0.30 19.63
C ARG A 151 -18.55 1.50 20.56
N LEU A 152 -17.52 2.35 20.64
CA LEU A 152 -17.51 3.54 21.48
C LEU A 152 -18.37 4.65 20.85
N LEU A 153 -18.17 4.92 19.57
CA LEU A 153 -18.90 5.95 18.81
C LEU A 153 -20.41 5.75 18.83
N TYR A 154 -20.87 4.49 18.85
CA TYR A 154 -22.28 4.13 18.80
C TYR A 154 -22.83 3.57 20.11
N ASN A 155 -22.11 3.73 21.23
CA ASN A 155 -22.53 3.25 22.57
C ASN A 155 -23.03 1.79 22.54
N ALA A 156 -22.26 0.91 21.89
CA ALA A 156 -22.66 -0.46 21.62
C ALA A 156 -22.88 -1.24 22.92
N THR A 157 -23.95 -2.04 22.95
CA THR A 157 -24.24 -2.91 24.10
C THR A 157 -23.23 -4.06 24.22
N ALA A 158 -23.14 -4.66 25.41
CA ALA A 158 -22.27 -5.81 25.66
C ALA A 158 -22.61 -6.95 24.68
N GLY A 159 -21.60 -7.48 23.99
CA GLY A 159 -21.77 -8.53 23.00
C GLY A 159 -22.36 -8.09 21.65
N GLN A 160 -22.67 -6.80 21.44
CA GLN A 160 -23.15 -6.31 20.15
C GLN A 160 -22.10 -6.56 19.06
N PRO A 161 -22.41 -7.36 18.02
CA PRO A 161 -21.39 -7.82 17.09
C PRO A 161 -21.02 -6.80 16.02
N ARG A 162 -21.88 -5.81 15.75
CA ARG A 162 -21.74 -4.84 14.65
C ARG A 162 -22.65 -3.63 14.84
N TYR A 163 -22.53 -2.66 13.93
CA TYR A 163 -23.45 -1.52 13.82
C TYR A 163 -24.92 -1.98 13.75
N ASN A 164 -25.81 -1.25 14.42
CA ASN A 164 -27.25 -1.52 14.40
C ASN A 164 -28.00 -0.20 14.21
N ALA A 165 -28.52 0.03 13.01
CA ALA A 165 -29.24 1.25 12.64
C ALA A 165 -30.42 1.55 13.59
N SER A 166 -31.12 0.53 14.10
CA SER A 166 -32.26 0.72 15.00
C SER A 166 -31.89 1.36 16.34
N LEU A 167 -30.61 1.36 16.72
CA LEU A 167 -30.12 1.94 17.97
C LEU A 167 -29.61 3.38 17.81
N VAL A 168 -29.31 3.82 16.58
CA VAL A 168 -28.68 5.13 16.30
C VAL A 168 -29.62 6.12 15.62
N GLY A 169 -30.81 5.66 15.23
CA GLY A 169 -31.77 6.44 14.44
C GLY A 169 -31.58 6.24 12.93
N ASN A 170 -32.40 6.93 12.13
CA ASN A 170 -32.49 6.73 10.68
C ASN A 170 -31.44 7.50 9.85
N THR A 171 -30.42 8.08 10.46
CA THR A 171 -29.37 8.80 9.72
C THR A 171 -28.29 7.82 9.28
N LYS A 172 -28.18 7.60 7.97
CA LYS A 172 -27.13 6.77 7.39
C LYS A 172 -25.80 7.54 7.37
N PRO A 173 -24.68 6.95 7.81
CA PRO A 173 -23.37 7.53 7.53
C PRO A 173 -23.10 7.51 6.02
N VAL A 174 -22.52 8.60 5.52
CA VAL A 174 -21.98 8.67 4.17
C VAL A 174 -20.52 8.23 4.21
N LEU A 175 -20.20 7.23 3.41
CA LEU A 175 -18.84 6.80 3.09
C LEU A 175 -18.48 7.36 1.72
N ARG A 176 -17.23 7.76 1.51
CA ARG A 176 -16.76 8.18 0.19
C ARG A 176 -15.75 7.18 -0.34
N THR A 177 -15.67 7.13 -1.66
CA THR A 177 -14.71 6.33 -2.42
C THR A 177 -14.59 6.94 -3.80
N THR A 178 -13.58 6.54 -4.55
CA THR A 178 -13.47 6.86 -5.96
C THR A 178 -13.98 5.75 -6.87
N SER A 179 -14.15 6.01 -8.16
CA SER A 179 -14.74 5.06 -9.11
C SER A 179 -13.80 3.96 -9.61
N GLN A 180 -12.50 4.06 -9.33
CA GLN A 180 -11.56 3.02 -9.73
C GLN A 180 -11.90 1.69 -9.05
N THR A 181 -11.98 0.62 -9.85
CA THR A 181 -12.60 -0.66 -9.44
C THR A 181 -12.02 -1.21 -8.13
N ARG A 182 -10.70 -1.20 -7.97
CA ARG A 182 -10.04 -1.69 -6.74
C ARG A 182 -10.37 -0.85 -5.50
N ILE A 183 -10.54 0.47 -5.64
CA ILE A 183 -10.85 1.37 -4.54
C ILE A 183 -12.32 1.21 -4.15
N LEU A 184 -13.23 1.23 -5.14
CA LEU A 184 -14.66 0.99 -4.93
C LEU A 184 -14.93 -0.36 -4.26
N GLN A 185 -14.30 -1.43 -4.74
CA GLN A 185 -14.45 -2.76 -4.13
C GLN A 185 -13.88 -2.78 -2.71
N SER A 186 -12.77 -2.10 -2.46
CA SER A 186 -12.18 -2.01 -1.12
C SER A 186 -13.15 -1.36 -0.13
N ALA A 187 -13.73 -0.20 -0.49
CA ALA A 187 -14.74 0.46 0.33
C ALA A 187 -15.97 -0.43 0.59
N GLN A 188 -16.41 -1.22 -0.40
CA GLN A 188 -17.51 -2.17 -0.24
C GLN A 188 -17.17 -3.32 0.71
N TYR A 189 -15.97 -3.91 0.62
CA TYR A 189 -15.53 -4.95 1.54
C TYR A 189 -15.34 -4.43 2.96
N TRP A 190 -14.73 -3.24 3.10
CA TRP A 190 -14.62 -2.55 4.37
C TRP A 190 -15.99 -2.31 5.00
N ALA A 191 -16.93 -1.76 4.24
CA ALA A 191 -18.30 -1.50 4.70
C ALA A 191 -19.01 -2.80 5.10
N THR A 192 -18.81 -3.88 4.33
CA THR A 192 -19.36 -5.21 4.68
C THR A 192 -18.76 -5.74 5.99
N GLY A 193 -17.47 -5.49 6.25
CA GLY A 193 -16.82 -5.83 7.52
C GLY A 193 -17.40 -5.05 8.70
N PHE A 194 -17.65 -3.75 8.53
CA PHE A 194 -18.15 -2.87 9.59
C PHE A 194 -19.66 -3.05 9.87
N PHE A 195 -20.48 -3.03 8.82
CA PHE A 195 -21.94 -3.05 8.90
C PHE A 195 -22.53 -4.48 8.84
N GLY A 196 -21.79 -5.45 8.29
CA GLY A 196 -22.23 -6.82 8.06
C GLY A 196 -22.70 -7.09 6.63
N PHE A 197 -23.11 -8.33 6.36
CA PHE A 197 -23.69 -8.69 5.06
C PHE A 197 -25.08 -8.09 4.87
N ASN A 198 -25.44 -7.80 3.60
CA ASN A 198 -26.74 -7.24 3.20
C ASN A 198 -27.09 -5.94 3.95
N SER A 199 -26.09 -5.11 4.21
CA SER A 199 -26.21 -3.88 5.00
C SER A 199 -26.09 -2.60 4.17
N SER A 200 -26.24 -2.69 2.83
CA SER A 200 -26.16 -1.53 1.94
C SER A 200 -27.21 -0.46 2.27
N ASP A 201 -28.30 -0.83 2.95
CA ASP A 201 -29.30 0.12 3.42
C ASP A 201 -28.86 0.88 4.70
N ASN A 202 -27.75 0.51 5.33
CA ASN A 202 -27.27 1.11 6.58
C ASN A 202 -26.29 2.28 6.38
N TYR A 203 -25.83 2.54 5.16
CA TYR A 203 -24.90 3.61 4.81
C TYR A 203 -25.21 4.11 3.40
N ASP A 204 -24.74 5.30 3.06
CA ASP A 204 -24.73 5.80 1.68
C ASP A 204 -23.28 5.78 1.18
N LEU A 205 -23.04 5.17 0.01
CA LEU A 205 -21.72 5.12 -0.62
C LEU A 205 -21.65 6.16 -1.73
N PHE A 206 -20.94 7.25 -1.50
CA PHE A 206 -20.75 8.30 -2.48
C PHE A 206 -19.49 8.04 -3.30
N VAL A 207 -19.68 7.78 -4.60
CA VAL A 207 -18.60 7.47 -5.54
C VAL A 207 -18.23 8.73 -6.32
N ILE A 208 -17.00 9.20 -6.14
CA ILE A 208 -16.44 10.30 -6.92
C ILE A 208 -15.78 9.72 -8.18
N PRO A 209 -16.20 10.13 -9.40
CA PRO A 209 -15.56 9.66 -10.63
C PRO A 209 -14.06 9.97 -10.69
N GLU A 210 -13.32 9.10 -11.37
CA GLU A 210 -11.92 9.29 -11.76
C GLU A 210 -11.76 9.23 -13.28
N GLY A 211 -10.66 9.80 -13.76
CA GLY A 211 -10.19 9.69 -15.15
C GLY A 211 -10.62 10.85 -16.04
N GLY A 212 -11.18 11.92 -15.46
CA GLY A 212 -11.46 13.18 -16.14
C GLY A 212 -10.57 14.32 -15.69
N VAL A 213 -11.19 15.48 -15.46
CA VAL A 213 -10.52 16.73 -15.00
C VAL A 213 -11.25 17.33 -13.79
N GLU A 214 -12.12 16.54 -13.19
CA GLU A 214 -12.96 16.89 -12.07
C GLU A 214 -12.13 17.13 -10.81
N ASN A 215 -12.68 18.00 -9.96
CA ASN A 215 -12.17 18.20 -8.64
C ASN A 215 -12.50 16.98 -7.78
N ASN A 216 -11.48 16.22 -7.41
CA ASN A 216 -11.57 15.01 -6.61
C ASN A 216 -10.44 15.00 -5.57
N THR A 217 -10.78 15.16 -4.30
CA THR A 217 -9.82 15.20 -3.18
C THR A 217 -9.18 13.84 -2.89
N LEU A 218 -9.80 12.74 -3.32
CA LEU A 218 -9.31 11.37 -3.17
C LEU A 218 -8.52 10.88 -4.39
N ALA A 219 -8.62 11.58 -5.52
CA ALA A 219 -7.83 11.37 -6.74
C ALA A 219 -7.36 12.72 -7.29
N SER A 220 -6.59 13.44 -6.48
CA SER A 220 -6.21 14.83 -6.74
C SER A 220 -5.35 15.04 -7.99
N TYR A 221 -4.80 13.96 -8.56
CA TYR A 221 -4.11 13.99 -9.84
C TYR A 221 -5.04 14.42 -10.99
N ASP A 222 -6.32 14.02 -10.98
CA ASP A 222 -7.30 14.42 -12.00
C ASP A 222 -7.53 15.94 -12.03
N SER A 223 -7.46 16.57 -10.86
CA SER A 223 -7.66 18.02 -10.71
C SER A 223 -6.41 18.84 -11.03
N CYS A 224 -5.23 18.20 -11.04
CA CYS A 224 -3.94 18.86 -11.22
C CYS A 224 -3.60 18.97 -12.71
N LYS A 225 -3.85 20.14 -13.32
CA LYS A 225 -3.60 20.35 -14.77
C LYS A 225 -2.14 20.16 -15.21
N ASN A 226 -1.19 20.27 -14.28
CA ASN A 226 0.23 20.09 -14.55
C ASN A 226 0.72 18.68 -14.24
N ASP A 227 -0.15 17.77 -13.80
CA ASP A 227 0.19 16.38 -13.44
C ASP A 227 0.79 15.62 -14.64
N GLY A 228 0.38 15.92 -15.87
CA GLY A 228 1.01 15.35 -17.07
C GLY A 228 2.39 15.91 -17.43
N ASN A 229 2.95 16.86 -16.68
CA ASN A 229 4.26 17.44 -16.98
C ASN A 229 5.38 16.49 -16.52
N ALA A 230 5.94 15.75 -17.47
CA ALA A 230 6.96 14.76 -17.20
C ALA A 230 8.22 15.28 -16.48
N SER A 231 8.51 16.58 -16.55
CA SER A 231 9.66 17.18 -15.84
C SER A 231 9.43 17.31 -14.33
N VAL A 232 8.20 17.11 -13.86
CA VAL A 232 7.79 17.26 -12.45
C VAL A 232 7.15 15.97 -11.94
N TYR A 233 6.34 15.30 -12.77
CA TYR A 233 5.56 14.14 -12.35
C TYR A 233 6.39 12.87 -12.14
N TYR A 234 7.31 12.56 -13.05
CA TYR A 234 8.10 11.31 -13.02
C TYR A 234 9.44 11.48 -12.28
N LEU A 235 9.56 12.46 -11.38
CA LEU A 235 10.85 12.75 -10.72
C LEU A 235 11.30 11.61 -9.82
N GLY A 236 10.36 11.01 -9.08
CA GLY A 236 10.55 9.81 -8.30
C GLY A 236 10.84 8.61 -9.18
N ASP A 237 10.04 8.38 -10.23
CA ASP A 237 10.28 7.28 -11.17
C ASP A 237 11.71 7.36 -11.76
N TYR A 238 12.14 8.54 -12.19
CA TYR A 238 13.51 8.72 -12.67
C TYR A 238 14.56 8.47 -11.59
N ALA A 239 14.29 8.82 -10.32
CA ALA A 239 15.20 8.52 -9.21
C ALA A 239 15.30 7.00 -8.98
N ALA A 240 14.17 6.29 -8.99
CA ALA A 240 14.09 4.85 -8.84
C ALA A 240 14.80 4.12 -10.00
N ILE A 241 14.44 4.42 -11.25
CA ILE A 241 15.06 3.82 -12.46
C ILE A 241 16.58 4.03 -12.49
N ASN A 242 17.08 5.20 -12.12
CA ASN A 242 18.51 5.43 -12.07
C ASN A 242 19.20 4.70 -10.91
N TYR A 243 18.49 4.44 -9.81
CA TYR A 243 18.99 3.72 -8.66
C TYR A 243 19.05 2.20 -8.87
N ILE A 244 18.07 1.60 -9.57
CA ILE A 244 17.95 0.15 -9.76
C ILE A 244 19.26 -0.53 -10.23
N PRO A 245 19.98 -0.02 -11.26
CA PRO A 245 21.25 -0.62 -11.70
C PRO A 245 22.36 -0.59 -10.63
N HIS A 246 22.30 0.32 -9.67
CA HIS A 246 23.35 0.43 -8.65
C HIS A 246 23.30 -0.73 -7.65
N TYR A 247 22.12 -1.14 -7.21
CA TYR A 247 21.99 -2.23 -6.23
C TYR A 247 21.79 -3.60 -6.87
N LEU A 248 21.13 -3.67 -8.03
CA LEU A 248 20.62 -4.94 -8.57
C LEU A 248 21.54 -5.60 -9.59
N GLN A 249 22.52 -4.88 -10.15
CA GLN A 249 23.40 -5.44 -11.17
C GLN A 249 24.21 -6.68 -10.71
N PRO A 250 24.66 -6.79 -9.45
CA PRO A 250 25.23 -8.04 -8.94
C PRO A 250 24.26 -9.24 -9.00
N ALA A 251 22.98 -9.03 -8.64
CA ALA A 251 21.94 -10.05 -8.71
C ALA A 251 21.69 -10.49 -10.16
N GLN A 252 21.57 -9.51 -11.07
CA GLN A 252 21.39 -9.76 -12.50
C GLN A 252 22.51 -10.66 -13.03
N ARG A 253 23.78 -10.35 -12.75
CA ARG A 253 24.92 -11.18 -13.20
C ARG A 253 24.88 -12.59 -12.62
N ARG A 254 24.48 -12.73 -11.35
CA ARG A 254 24.32 -14.03 -10.68
C ARG A 254 23.24 -14.86 -11.39
N LEU A 255 22.05 -14.30 -11.60
CA LEU A 255 20.93 -15.02 -12.23
C LEU A 255 21.19 -15.31 -13.70
N ALA A 256 21.80 -14.38 -14.45
CA ALA A 256 22.18 -14.57 -15.85
C ALA A 256 23.13 -15.76 -16.05
N SER A 257 23.94 -16.12 -15.05
CA SER A 257 24.84 -17.29 -15.15
C SER A 257 24.13 -18.65 -15.16
N TYR A 258 22.84 -18.68 -14.77
CA TYR A 258 21.98 -19.86 -14.83
C TYR A 258 21.04 -19.88 -16.04
N MET A 259 21.02 -18.78 -16.81
CA MET A 259 20.19 -18.68 -17.99
C MET A 259 20.75 -19.54 -19.14
N PRO A 260 19.87 -20.13 -19.98
CA PRO A 260 20.31 -20.86 -21.15
C PRO A 260 21.03 -19.93 -22.15
N GLU A 261 21.89 -20.52 -22.97
CA GLU A 261 22.62 -19.79 -24.01
C GLU A 261 21.64 -19.03 -24.93
N GLY A 262 21.91 -17.75 -25.16
CA GLY A 262 21.07 -16.88 -25.99
C GLY A 262 19.94 -16.16 -25.25
N PHE A 263 19.69 -16.46 -23.97
CA PHE A 263 18.76 -15.69 -23.15
C PHE A 263 19.47 -14.47 -22.54
N ASP A 264 19.08 -13.27 -22.99
CA ASP A 264 19.62 -12.01 -22.48
C ASP A 264 18.77 -11.46 -21.33
N LEU A 265 19.12 -11.83 -20.10
CA LEU A 265 18.53 -11.26 -18.89
C LEU A 265 19.18 -9.90 -18.59
N ASN A 266 18.41 -8.81 -18.60
CA ASN A 266 18.91 -7.50 -18.22
C ASN A 266 18.49 -7.10 -16.78
N VAL A 267 18.93 -5.91 -16.34
CA VAL A 267 18.65 -5.42 -14.98
C VAL A 267 17.17 -5.15 -14.76
N ASN A 268 16.47 -4.60 -15.75
CA ASN A 268 15.04 -4.31 -15.66
C ASN A 268 14.22 -5.61 -15.56
N ASP A 269 14.59 -6.64 -16.33
CA ASP A 269 14.00 -7.97 -16.19
C ASP A 269 14.22 -8.52 -14.77
N THR A 270 15.41 -8.29 -14.20
CA THR A 270 15.75 -8.73 -12.83
C THR A 270 14.92 -8.00 -11.78
N TYR A 271 14.63 -6.71 -11.99
CA TYR A 271 13.72 -5.95 -11.13
C TYR A 271 12.28 -6.47 -11.26
N GLY A 272 11.83 -6.74 -12.49
CA GLY A 272 10.55 -7.40 -12.75
C GLY A 272 10.44 -8.76 -12.05
N ILE A 273 11.54 -9.50 -11.90
CA ILE A 273 11.56 -10.74 -11.12
C ILE A 273 11.32 -10.48 -9.61
N GLN A 274 11.85 -9.39 -9.03
CA GLN A 274 11.53 -9.00 -7.65
C GLN A 274 10.05 -8.65 -7.50
N GLU A 275 9.50 -7.89 -8.45
CA GLU A 275 8.07 -7.54 -8.48
C GLU A 275 7.17 -8.78 -8.61
N ILE A 276 7.52 -9.75 -9.47
CA ILE A 276 6.79 -11.01 -9.60
C ILE A 276 6.72 -11.74 -8.26
N CYS A 277 7.82 -11.85 -7.52
CA CYS A 277 7.78 -12.44 -6.18
C CYS A 277 6.77 -11.73 -5.27
N ALA A 278 6.87 -10.40 -5.15
CA ALA A 278 6.01 -9.63 -4.26
C ALA A 278 4.52 -9.77 -4.64
N TYR A 279 4.21 -9.68 -5.93
CA TYR A 279 2.84 -9.79 -6.44
C TYR A 279 2.27 -11.20 -6.37
N GLU A 280 3.04 -12.23 -6.71
CA GLU A 280 2.60 -13.62 -6.60
C GLU A 280 2.35 -14.00 -5.14
N VAL A 281 3.20 -13.58 -4.20
CA VAL A 281 2.93 -13.82 -2.78
C VAL A 281 1.69 -13.04 -2.33
N ALA A 282 1.53 -11.78 -2.73
CA ALA A 282 0.36 -10.98 -2.36
C ALA A 282 -0.96 -11.54 -2.92
N ALA A 283 -0.94 -12.12 -4.12
CA ALA A 283 -2.12 -12.65 -4.81
C ALA A 283 -2.40 -14.12 -4.48
N PHE A 284 -1.36 -14.96 -4.44
CA PHE A 284 -1.44 -16.43 -4.38
C PHE A 284 -0.85 -17.03 -3.10
N GLY A 285 -0.09 -16.25 -2.33
CA GLY A 285 0.50 -16.68 -1.06
C GLY A 285 1.88 -17.33 -1.17
N THR A 286 2.41 -17.53 -2.37
CA THR A 286 3.73 -18.13 -2.61
C THR A 286 4.31 -17.67 -3.95
N SER A 287 5.64 -17.73 -4.08
CA SER A 287 6.35 -17.51 -5.34
C SER A 287 7.73 -18.15 -5.30
N ASP A 288 8.11 -18.87 -6.35
CA ASP A 288 9.44 -19.48 -6.47
C ASP A 288 10.54 -18.43 -6.70
N PHE A 289 10.18 -17.21 -7.14
CA PHE A 289 11.12 -16.12 -7.39
C PHE A 289 11.69 -15.50 -6.11
N CYS A 290 11.00 -15.64 -4.97
CA CYS A 290 11.37 -14.95 -3.74
C CYS A 290 12.72 -15.36 -3.19
N SER A 291 13.08 -16.64 -3.37
CA SER A 291 14.33 -17.23 -2.89
C SER A 291 15.58 -16.83 -3.71
N LEU A 292 15.42 -16.06 -4.78
CA LEU A 292 16.51 -15.71 -5.71
C LEU A 292 17.41 -14.58 -5.21
N PHE A 293 16.94 -13.80 -4.22
CA PHE A 293 17.59 -12.57 -3.79
C PHE A 293 18.08 -12.65 -2.35
N THR A 294 19.13 -11.88 -2.08
CA THR A 294 19.67 -11.66 -0.73
C THR A 294 18.89 -10.56 -0.02
N LEU A 295 19.03 -10.48 1.30
CA LEU A 295 18.37 -9.42 2.07
C LEU A 295 18.77 -8.01 1.61
N ALA A 296 20.05 -7.79 1.28
CA ALA A 296 20.54 -6.50 0.79
C ALA A 296 19.95 -6.12 -0.58
N GLU A 297 19.57 -7.11 -1.41
CA GLU A 297 18.90 -6.87 -2.68
C GLU A 297 17.42 -6.55 -2.48
N TRP A 298 16.78 -7.10 -1.44
CA TRP A 298 15.44 -6.70 -1.01
C TRP A 298 15.43 -5.31 -0.36
N GLU A 299 16.42 -4.97 0.45
CA GLU A 299 16.62 -3.60 0.98
C GLU A 299 16.77 -2.59 -0.16
N GLY A 300 17.49 -2.96 -1.23
CA GLY A 300 17.58 -2.13 -2.43
C GLY A 300 16.24 -1.98 -3.16
N PHE A 301 15.42 -3.03 -3.20
CA PHE A 301 14.07 -2.97 -3.79
C PHE A 301 13.15 -2.04 -3.00
N GLU A 302 13.10 -2.18 -1.68
CA GLU A 302 12.38 -1.26 -0.80
C GLU A 302 12.81 0.18 -1.03
N TYR A 303 14.13 0.45 -1.04
CA TYR A 303 14.61 1.81 -1.21
C TYR A 303 14.32 2.38 -2.61
N SER A 304 14.29 1.56 -3.67
CA SER A 304 13.83 2.03 -4.99
C SER A 304 12.38 2.49 -4.95
N THR A 305 11.51 1.76 -4.26
CA THR A 305 10.10 2.17 -4.12
C THR A 305 9.96 3.45 -3.29
N ASP A 306 10.74 3.60 -2.22
CA ASP A 306 10.76 4.81 -1.41
C ASP A 306 11.22 6.03 -2.21
N LEU A 307 12.22 5.88 -3.08
CA LEU A 307 12.68 6.95 -3.98
C LEU A 307 11.58 7.40 -4.93
N ALA A 308 10.82 6.46 -5.50
CA ALA A 308 9.68 6.77 -6.36
C ALA A 308 8.63 7.60 -5.59
N TYR A 309 8.07 7.05 -4.51
CA TYR A 309 7.02 7.72 -3.75
C TYR A 309 7.46 9.05 -3.13
N TYR A 310 8.69 9.12 -2.59
CA TYR A 310 9.19 10.36 -2.03
C TYR A 310 9.41 11.44 -3.11
N GLY A 311 9.95 11.05 -4.26
CA GLY A 311 10.19 11.95 -5.38
C GLY A 311 8.91 12.50 -5.99
N ASP A 312 7.92 11.63 -6.18
CA ASP A 312 6.66 11.97 -6.87
C ASP A 312 5.69 12.75 -6.00
N TYR A 313 5.71 12.56 -4.66
CA TYR A 313 4.66 13.11 -3.78
C TYR A 313 5.13 14.12 -2.72
N ILE A 314 6.43 14.23 -2.41
CA ILE A 314 6.92 15.07 -1.29
C ILE A 314 7.76 16.27 -1.74
N ARG A 315 8.56 16.16 -2.80
CA ARG A 315 9.62 17.15 -3.07
C ARG A 315 9.18 18.35 -3.92
N GLU A 316 8.46 18.13 -5.02
CA GLU A 316 8.09 19.19 -5.97
C GLU A 316 6.58 19.27 -6.26
N SER A 317 5.80 18.33 -5.72
CA SER A 317 4.38 18.15 -5.95
C SER A 317 3.53 18.50 -4.71
N CYS A 318 3.93 19.42 -3.84
CA CYS A 318 3.23 19.74 -2.57
C CYS A 318 1.77 20.28 -2.68
N GLY A 319 1.05 20.08 -3.78
CA GLY A 319 -0.30 20.59 -4.05
C GLY A 319 -1.47 19.59 -3.95
N PRO A 320 -1.37 18.32 -4.41
CA PRO A 320 -2.53 17.44 -4.59
C PRO A 320 -3.25 17.09 -3.28
N GLY A 321 -2.51 16.86 -2.19
CA GLY A 321 -3.08 16.49 -0.88
C GLY A 321 -3.79 17.62 -0.13
N ILE A 322 -3.67 18.88 -0.55
CA ILE A 322 -4.25 20.03 0.16
C ILE A 322 -5.78 19.93 0.24
N GLY A 323 -6.43 19.43 -0.81
CA GLY A 323 -7.90 19.34 -0.84
C GLY A 323 -8.45 18.43 0.25
N TYR A 324 -7.87 17.24 0.43
CA TYR A 324 -8.27 16.33 1.51
C TYR A 324 -8.03 16.93 2.91
N VAL A 325 -6.93 17.66 3.10
CA VAL A 325 -6.66 18.36 4.37
C VAL A 325 -7.71 19.45 4.64
N GLN A 326 -8.16 20.18 3.61
CA GLN A 326 -9.23 21.16 3.75
C GLN A 326 -10.55 20.49 4.16
N GLU A 327 -10.89 19.34 3.57
CA GLU A 327 -12.06 18.54 3.96
C GLU A 327 -11.98 18.02 5.40
N LEU A 328 -10.81 17.52 5.82
CA LEU A 328 -10.58 17.10 7.20
C LEU A 328 -10.82 18.27 8.17
N LEU A 329 -10.25 19.44 7.90
CA LEU A 329 -10.45 20.65 8.70
C LEU A 329 -11.93 21.07 8.72
N ALA A 330 -12.61 21.02 7.58
CA ALA A 330 -14.03 21.32 7.46
C ALA A 330 -14.89 20.43 8.39
N ARG A 331 -14.61 19.12 8.43
CA ARG A 331 -15.31 18.17 9.31
C ARG A 331 -15.01 18.40 10.78
N LEU A 332 -13.75 18.67 11.13
CA LEU A 332 -13.33 18.97 12.50
C LEU A 332 -13.92 20.28 13.03
N MET A 333 -14.01 21.30 12.16
CA MET A 333 -14.55 22.62 12.50
C MET A 333 -16.07 22.70 12.34
N ASN A 334 -16.71 21.65 11.83
CA ASN A 334 -18.13 21.61 11.48
C ASN A 334 -18.54 22.77 10.55
N GLN A 335 -17.78 22.97 9.47
CA GLN A 335 -17.98 24.03 8.46
C GLN A 335 -17.85 23.46 7.04
N THR A 336 -18.66 23.94 6.10
CA THR A 336 -18.55 23.55 4.69
C THR A 336 -17.46 24.33 3.96
N ILE A 337 -17.04 23.84 2.78
CA ILE A 337 -16.03 24.49 1.95
C ILE A 337 -16.69 25.16 0.73
N PRO A 338 -16.83 26.49 0.71
CA PRO A 338 -17.58 27.18 -0.35
C PRO A 338 -16.75 27.44 -1.62
N VAL A 339 -15.47 27.05 -1.66
CA VAL A 339 -14.54 27.40 -2.75
C VAL A 339 -13.75 26.18 -3.24
N SER A 340 -13.55 26.11 -4.56
CA SER A 340 -12.72 25.10 -5.22
C SER A 340 -11.38 25.70 -5.63
N ASN A 341 -10.49 25.93 -4.65
CA ASN A 341 -9.14 26.49 -4.88
C ASN A 341 -8.03 25.44 -4.87
N SER A 342 -8.40 24.16 -4.80
CA SER A 342 -7.56 22.96 -4.77
C SER A 342 -8.31 21.83 -5.52
N SER A 343 -8.03 20.55 -5.19
CA SER A 343 -8.83 19.39 -5.60
C SER A 343 -10.22 19.33 -4.96
N VAL A 344 -10.56 20.23 -4.04
CA VAL A 344 -11.91 20.38 -3.45
C VAL A 344 -12.96 20.67 -4.53
N ASN A 345 -14.09 19.99 -4.46
CA ASN A 345 -15.28 20.31 -5.24
C ASN A 345 -16.32 20.98 -4.34
N SER A 346 -16.38 22.31 -4.32
CA SER A 346 -17.27 23.05 -3.42
C SER A 346 -18.76 22.77 -3.61
N THR A 347 -19.17 22.23 -4.77
CA THR A 347 -20.57 21.80 -4.99
C THR A 347 -20.88 20.55 -4.17
N LEU A 348 -19.95 19.58 -4.15
CA LEU A 348 -20.07 18.36 -3.35
C LEU A 348 -19.82 18.65 -1.86
N ASP A 349 -18.84 19.49 -1.55
CA ASP A 349 -18.39 19.76 -0.18
C ASP A 349 -19.28 20.77 0.57
N SER A 350 -20.25 21.37 -0.12
CA SER A 350 -21.29 22.21 0.46
C SER A 350 -22.65 21.51 0.55
N ASP A 351 -22.79 20.30 0.02
CA ASP A 351 -24.02 19.52 0.07
C ASP A 351 -23.94 18.47 1.19
N PRO A 352 -24.82 18.52 2.21
CA PRO A 352 -24.79 17.57 3.33
C PRO A 352 -25.10 16.12 2.93
N THR A 353 -25.62 15.88 1.72
CA THR A 353 -25.87 14.51 1.22
C THR A 353 -24.60 13.84 0.70
N THR A 354 -23.61 14.61 0.24
CA THR A 354 -22.35 14.12 -0.29
C THR A 354 -21.16 14.40 0.63
N PHE A 355 -21.28 15.43 1.47
CA PHE A 355 -20.28 15.83 2.46
C PHE A 355 -20.95 16.22 3.79
N PRO A 356 -21.51 15.24 4.55
CA PRO A 356 -22.12 15.51 5.83
C PRO A 356 -21.10 15.94 6.89
N LEU A 357 -21.46 16.92 7.70
CA LEU A 357 -20.67 17.34 8.86
C LEU A 357 -21.23 16.71 10.14
N GLY A 358 -20.38 16.54 11.16
CA GLY A 358 -20.80 16.01 12.47
C GLY A 358 -21.10 14.51 12.49
N GLN A 359 -20.59 13.72 11.53
CA GLN A 359 -20.68 12.25 11.63
C GLN A 359 -19.73 11.73 12.73
N PRO A 360 -20.09 10.65 13.44
CA PRO A 360 -19.19 10.01 14.40
C PRO A 360 -17.93 9.44 13.75
N PHE A 361 -18.00 9.07 12.47
CA PHE A 361 -16.84 8.68 11.70
C PHE A 361 -16.95 9.06 10.23
N TYR A 362 -15.80 9.05 9.57
CA TYR A 362 -15.64 9.25 8.14
C TYR A 362 -14.73 8.15 7.58
N LEU A 363 -15.17 7.54 6.49
CA LEU A 363 -14.36 6.67 5.66
C LEU A 363 -14.25 7.33 4.29
N ASP A 364 -13.02 7.54 3.86
CA ASP A 364 -12.68 7.99 2.51
C ASP A 364 -11.68 7.06 1.83
#